data_AF-A0A1C5IAT8-F1
#
_entry.id   AF-A0A1C5IAT8-F1
#
_cell.length_a   1.000
_cell.length_b   1.000
_cell.length_c   1.000
_cell.angle_alpha   90.00
_cell.angle_beta   90.00
_cell.angle_gamma   90.00
#
_symmetry.space_group_name_H-M   'P 1'
#
loop_
_entity.id
_entity.type
_entity.pdbx_description
1 polymer ?
#
loop_
_entity_poly.entity_id
_entity_poly.type
_entity_poly.pdbx_seq_one_letter_code
_entity_poly.pdbx_strand_id
1 'polypeptide(L)'
;MIGGGVAVVVALPILPLNPVRVVHRAAGPTLDLFAHQMTVASEVLTRGDADRAEAVLRRLRAAEVERRQTTEIVAAAREMAMPSPWPWPWPWRALLRRYEHAAEHLELAFTNSRNMVRRMVSLLEAREPVPPDLPLAIEHFGQALRLLHRDFLAGGTPDIARTRALEAAAEVQRARTAGLGCSGTIVVSQVCIVVSELLQASGLPKGEADRMAGLHVRH
;
A
#
# COMPACT_ATOMS: atom_id res chain seq x y z
N MET A 1 26.95 22.86 40.72
CA MET A 1 25.72 22.04 40.70
C MET A 1 24.68 22.76 39.86
N ILE A 2 23.90 22.00 39.08
CA ILE A 2 22.66 22.37 38.35
C ILE A 2 22.91 23.31 37.15
N GLY A 3 22.62 23.00 35.90
CA GLY A 3 21.73 22.00 35.32
C GLY A 3 20.62 22.69 34.51
N GLY A 4 20.46 22.31 33.24
CA GLY A 4 19.22 22.54 32.47
C GLY A 4 19.12 23.91 31.79
N GLY A 5 18.59 24.03 30.59
CA GLY A 5 18.03 23.03 29.70
C GLY A 5 17.89 23.65 28.33
N VAL A 6 18.30 22.91 27.30
CA VAL A 6 17.97 23.24 25.92
C VAL A 6 16.49 22.92 25.75
N ALA A 7 15.64 23.91 26.02
CA ALA A 7 14.24 23.85 25.64
C ALA A 7 14.13 24.29 24.18
N VAL A 8 14.32 23.35 23.25
CA VAL A 8 13.78 23.52 21.90
C VAL A 8 12.26 23.39 22.03
N VAL A 9 11.61 24.53 22.26
CA VAL A 9 10.17 24.66 22.10
C VAL A 9 9.92 24.72 20.60
N VAL A 10 9.74 23.56 19.96
CA VAL A 10 9.08 23.53 18.66
C VAL A 10 7.62 23.88 18.94
N ALA A 11 7.26 25.13 18.65
CA ALA A 11 5.88 25.58 18.59
C ALA A 11 5.18 24.82 17.46
N LEU A 12 4.69 23.61 17.73
CA LEU A 12 3.64 23.00 16.94
C LEU A 12 2.39 23.88 17.15
N PRO A 13 1.79 24.47 16.10
CA PRO A 13 0.57 25.21 16.31
C PRO A 13 -0.49 24.25 16.84
N ILE A 14 -1.25 24.73 17.81
CA ILE A 14 -2.44 24.11 18.39
C ILE A 14 -3.51 24.03 17.28
N LEU A 15 -3.29 23.13 16.32
CA LEU A 15 -4.35 22.61 15.48
C LEU A 15 -4.97 21.47 16.28
N PRO A 16 -6.30 21.29 16.33
CA PRO A 16 -6.85 20.06 16.88
C PRO A 16 -6.19 18.91 16.13
N LEU A 17 -5.22 18.26 16.80
CA LEU A 17 -4.39 17.20 16.25
C LEU A 17 -5.36 16.05 16.04
N ASN A 18 -5.98 15.98 14.87
CA ASN A 18 -6.54 14.73 14.41
C ASN A 18 -5.31 13.83 14.23
N PRO A 19 -5.02 12.89 15.14
CA PRO A 19 -3.81 12.08 15.08
C PRO A 19 -3.75 11.30 13.76
N VAL A 20 -4.91 11.04 13.16
CA VAL A 20 -5.05 10.46 11.82
C VAL A 20 -4.41 11.37 10.77
N ARG A 21 -4.64 12.68 10.78
CA ARG A 21 -4.04 13.61 9.80
C ARG A 21 -2.52 13.72 9.93
N VAL A 22 -1.98 13.59 11.14
CA VAL A 22 -0.53 13.65 11.40
C VAL A 22 0.15 12.39 10.87
N VAL A 23 -0.36 11.21 11.24
CA VAL A 23 0.15 9.92 10.75
C VAL A 23 0.01 9.83 9.22
N HIS A 24 -1.10 10.33 8.69
CA HIS A 24 -1.35 10.30 7.27
C HIS A 24 -0.48 11.28 6.47
N ARG A 25 -0.22 12.48 7.00
CA ARG A 25 0.75 13.42 6.40
C ARG A 25 2.18 12.85 6.40
N ALA A 26 2.51 12.01 7.38
CA ALA A 26 3.78 11.29 7.38
C ALA A 26 3.82 10.12 6.37
N ALA A 27 2.68 9.45 6.12
CA ALA A 27 2.59 8.31 5.22
C ALA A 27 2.35 8.67 3.73
N GLY A 28 1.79 9.85 3.45
CA GLY A 28 1.38 10.29 2.11
C GLY A 28 2.47 10.21 1.03
N PRO A 29 3.66 10.80 1.24
CA PRO A 29 4.74 10.74 0.25
C PRO A 29 5.15 9.30 -0.13
N THR A 30 5.14 8.38 0.84
CA THR A 30 5.46 6.97 0.61
C THR A 30 4.37 6.26 -0.20
N LEU A 31 3.10 6.58 0.04
CA LEU A 31 1.97 6.01 -0.71
C LEU A 31 1.92 6.52 -2.16
N ASP A 32 2.18 7.82 -2.37
CA ASP A 32 2.28 8.39 -3.71
C ASP A 32 3.43 7.77 -4.49
N LEU A 33 4.61 7.62 -3.85
CA LEU A 33 5.74 6.90 -4.43
C LEU A 33 5.36 5.46 -4.76
N PHE A 34 4.73 4.74 -3.83
CA PHE A 34 4.34 3.35 -4.01
C PHE A 34 3.44 3.21 -5.25
N ALA A 35 2.40 4.02 -5.34
CA ALA A 35 1.47 3.93 -6.45
C ALA A 35 2.09 4.36 -7.79
N HIS A 36 2.96 5.37 -7.78
CA HIS A 36 3.75 5.73 -8.95
C HIS A 36 4.66 4.57 -9.40
N GLN A 37 5.33 3.89 -8.48
CA GLN A 37 6.17 2.74 -8.81
C GLN A 37 5.39 1.57 -9.41
N MET A 38 4.10 1.40 -9.08
CA MET A 38 3.26 0.39 -9.74
C MET A 38 2.96 0.74 -11.20
N THR A 39 2.73 2.02 -11.50
CA THR A 39 2.63 2.48 -12.90
C THR A 39 3.92 2.23 -13.67
N VAL A 40 5.07 2.58 -13.09
CA VAL A 40 6.36 2.30 -13.72
C VAL A 40 6.57 0.79 -13.90
N ALA A 41 6.20 -0.02 -12.91
CA ALA A 41 6.30 -1.48 -12.99
C ALA A 41 5.45 -2.05 -14.14
N SER A 42 4.22 -1.56 -14.31
CA SER A 42 3.35 -1.90 -15.44
C SER A 42 4.03 -1.59 -16.78
N GLU A 43 4.50 -0.35 -16.96
CA GLU A 43 5.14 0.07 -18.20
C GLU A 43 6.41 -0.74 -18.52
N VAL A 44 7.20 -1.04 -17.49
CA VAL A 44 8.42 -1.83 -17.63
C VAL A 44 8.11 -3.25 -18.06
N LEU A 45 7.05 -3.85 -17.50
CA LEU A 45 6.61 -5.19 -17.85
C LEU A 45 6.11 -5.23 -19.30
N THR A 46 5.40 -4.20 -19.76
CA THR A 46 4.99 -4.05 -21.17
C THR A 46 6.19 -3.94 -22.11
N ARG A 47 7.25 -3.24 -21.71
CA ARG A 47 8.45 -3.02 -22.54
C ARG A 47 9.45 -4.17 -22.48
N GLY A 48 9.34 -5.08 -21.51
CA GLY A 48 10.26 -6.19 -21.34
C GLY A 48 11.63 -5.78 -20.77
N ASP A 49 11.71 -4.70 -19.98
CA ASP A 49 12.98 -4.07 -19.56
C ASP A 49 13.41 -4.51 -18.14
N ALA A 50 14.21 -5.57 -18.04
CA ALA A 50 14.65 -6.12 -16.75
C ALA A 50 15.46 -5.12 -15.90
N ASP A 51 16.32 -4.30 -16.53
CA ASP A 51 17.15 -3.32 -15.84
C ASP A 51 16.29 -2.23 -15.18
N ARG A 52 15.26 -1.76 -15.88
CA ARG A 52 14.28 -0.83 -15.29
C ARG A 52 13.45 -1.49 -14.20
N ALA A 53 13.14 -2.79 -14.30
CA ALA A 53 12.41 -3.51 -13.25
C ALA A 53 13.24 -3.57 -11.95
N GLU A 54 14.55 -3.80 -12.06
CA GLU A 54 15.45 -3.77 -10.90
C GLU A 54 15.58 -2.33 -10.33
N ALA A 55 15.53 -1.30 -11.18
CA ALA A 55 15.47 0.09 -10.71
C ALA A 55 14.20 0.38 -9.88
N VAL A 56 13.03 -0.10 -10.32
CA VAL A 56 11.78 -0.03 -9.54
C VAL A 56 11.92 -0.76 -8.21
N LEU A 57 12.48 -1.97 -8.21
CA LEU A 57 12.70 -2.74 -6.99
C LEU A 57 13.61 -2.04 -6.00
N ARG A 58 14.71 -1.44 -6.48
CA ARG A 58 15.63 -0.65 -5.65
C ARG A 58 14.94 0.57 -5.06
N ARG A 59 14.10 1.28 -5.84
CA ARG A 59 13.34 2.44 -5.35
C ARG A 59 12.36 2.06 -4.26
N LEU A 60 11.63 0.96 -4.42
CA LEU A 60 10.72 0.42 -3.39
C LEU A 60 11.49 0.00 -2.12
N ARG A 61 12.66 -0.64 -2.26
CA ARG A 61 13.51 -0.98 -1.11
C ARG A 61 14.00 0.25 -0.35
N ALA A 62 14.43 1.29 -1.05
CA ALA A 62 14.86 2.54 -0.43
C ALA A 62 13.72 3.22 0.33
N ALA A 63 12.52 3.27 -0.26
CA ALA A 63 11.34 3.83 0.40
C ALA A 63 10.94 3.07 1.68
N GLU A 64 11.11 1.75 1.74
CA GLU A 64 10.86 0.97 2.95
C GLU A 64 11.82 1.33 4.10
N VAL A 65 13.09 1.55 3.79
CA VAL A 65 14.09 1.93 4.79
C VAL A 65 13.77 3.31 5.36
N GLU A 66 13.48 4.28 4.49
CA GLU A 66 13.08 5.64 4.88
C GLU A 66 11.80 5.64 5.74
N ARG A 67 10.83 4.80 5.37
CA ARG A 67 9.58 4.62 6.12
C ARG A 67 9.84 4.07 7.52
N ARG A 68 10.66 3.02 7.67
CA ARG A 68 10.98 2.43 8.98
C ARG A 68 11.64 3.43 9.93
N GLN A 69 12.61 4.19 9.42
CA GLN A 69 13.28 5.25 10.18
C GLN A 69 12.28 6.32 10.66
N THR A 70 11.30 6.68 9.83
CA THR A 70 10.27 7.66 10.17
C THR A 70 9.28 7.11 11.22
N THR A 71 8.86 5.85 11.09
CA THR A 71 7.95 5.19 12.04
C THR A 71 8.55 5.09 13.44
N GLU A 72 9.85 4.80 13.55
CA GLU A 72 10.56 4.74 14.84
C GLU A 72 10.56 6.09 15.56
N ILE A 73 10.81 7.18 14.82
CA ILE A 73 10.80 8.54 15.37
C ILE A 73 9.38 8.94 15.84
N VAL A 74 8.35 8.60 15.06
CA VAL A 74 6.95 8.90 15.41
C VAL A 74 6.45 8.06 16.58
N ALA A 75 6.87 6.79 16.68
CA ALA A 75 6.54 5.92 17.80
C ALA A 75 7.16 6.43 19.11
N ALA A 76 8.44 6.80 19.09
CA ALA A 76 9.12 7.41 20.23
C ALA A 76 8.44 8.72 20.68
N ALA A 77 8.00 9.56 19.72
CA ALA A 77 7.27 10.79 20.01
C ALA A 77 5.86 10.51 20.60
N ARG A 78 5.17 9.44 20.20
CA ARG A 78 3.86 9.03 20.74
C ARG A 78 3.95 8.50 22.16
N GLU A 79 4.98 7.72 22.49
CA GLU A 79 5.19 7.18 23.84
C GLU A 79 5.41 8.30 24.88
N MET A 80 6.02 9.42 24.46
CA MET A 80 6.23 10.59 25.31
C MET A 80 4.98 11.47 25.46
N ALA A 81 3.95 11.29 24.63
CA ALA A 81 2.87 12.27 24.45
C ALA A 81 1.53 11.94 25.13
N MET A 82 1.33 10.79 25.80
CA MET A 82 0.00 10.49 26.37
C MET A 82 0.03 9.80 27.75
N PRO A 83 -0.38 10.55 28.78
CA PRO A 83 -1.51 10.11 29.59
C PRO A 83 -2.58 11.22 29.59
N SER A 84 -3.63 11.05 28.78
CA SER A 84 -4.82 11.93 28.88
C SER A 84 -5.93 11.19 29.64
N PRO A 85 -6.30 11.65 30.85
CA PRO A 85 -7.26 10.96 31.73
C PRO A 85 -8.73 11.33 31.44
N TRP A 86 -9.10 11.68 30.21
CA TRP A 86 -10.45 12.19 29.91
C TRP A 86 -11.28 11.28 28.98
N PRO A 87 -12.59 11.06 29.27
CA PRO A 87 -13.45 10.22 28.45
C PRO A 87 -13.83 10.94 27.14
N TRP A 88 -12.96 10.86 26.14
CA TRP A 88 -13.19 11.47 24.83
C TRP A 88 -14.24 10.67 24.02
N PRO A 89 -15.22 11.29 23.34
CA PRO A 89 -16.44 10.66 22.77
C PRO A 89 -16.23 9.48 21.80
N TRP A 90 -16.97 8.38 21.95
CA TRP A 90 -16.90 7.14 21.14
C TRP A 90 -16.68 7.22 19.59
N PRO A 91 -17.24 8.16 18.81
CA PRO A 91 -17.08 8.19 17.34
C PRO A 91 -15.63 8.30 16.82
N TRP A 92 -14.71 8.96 17.53
CA TRP A 92 -13.31 9.07 17.05
C TRP A 92 -12.58 7.72 17.11
N ARG A 93 -12.94 6.85 18.06
CA ARG A 93 -12.32 5.52 18.19
C ARG A 93 -12.66 4.63 16.98
N ALA A 94 -13.88 4.76 16.45
CA ALA A 94 -14.28 4.01 15.26
C ALA A 94 -13.53 4.49 14.00
N LEU A 95 -13.34 5.80 13.85
CA LEU A 95 -12.55 6.37 12.77
C LEU A 95 -11.06 5.96 12.86
N LEU A 96 -10.49 6.02 14.07
CA LEU A 96 -9.11 5.62 14.29
C LEU A 96 -8.89 4.14 13.97
N ARG A 97 -9.79 3.24 14.42
CA ARG A 97 -9.72 1.82 14.08
C ARG A 97 -9.80 1.55 12.57
N ARG A 98 -10.66 2.27 11.84
CA ARG A 98 -10.74 2.15 10.37
C ARG A 98 -9.44 2.57 9.71
N TYR A 99 -8.80 3.62 10.21
CA TYR A 99 -7.53 4.08 9.70
C TYR A 99 -6.39 3.11 10.00
N GLU A 100 -6.30 2.62 11.25
CA GLU A 100 -5.30 1.61 11.65
C GLU A 100 -5.45 0.34 10.79
N HIS A 101 -6.67 -0.15 10.63
CA HIS A 101 -6.97 -1.28 9.76
C HIS A 101 -6.53 -1.05 8.31
N ALA A 102 -6.83 0.12 7.75
CA ALA A 102 -6.40 0.45 6.39
C ALA A 102 -4.87 0.56 6.27
N ALA A 103 -4.20 1.17 7.26
CA ALA A 103 -2.76 1.31 7.28
C ALA A 103 -2.06 -0.06 7.33
N GLU A 104 -2.54 -0.99 8.15
CA GLU A 104 -2.02 -2.36 8.21
C GLU A 104 -2.07 -3.05 6.85
N HIS A 105 -3.22 -2.99 6.16
CA HIS A 105 -3.39 -3.58 4.84
C HIS A 105 -2.56 -2.87 3.75
N LEU A 106 -2.37 -1.55 3.84
CA LEU A 106 -1.47 -0.83 2.93
C LEU A 106 0.00 -1.21 3.11
N GLU A 107 0.44 -1.46 4.35
CA GLU A 107 1.80 -1.96 4.61
C GLU A 107 2.01 -3.38 4.07
N LEU A 108 1.01 -4.25 4.23
CA LEU A 108 1.01 -5.59 3.64
C LEU A 108 1.05 -5.52 2.10
N ALA A 109 0.22 -4.66 1.50
CA ALA A 109 0.21 -4.43 0.06
C ALA A 109 1.59 -3.97 -0.44
N PHE A 110 2.23 -3.02 0.24
CA PHE A 110 3.57 -2.55 -0.09
C PHE A 110 4.61 -3.68 -0.06
N THR A 111 4.59 -4.48 1.00
CA THR A 111 5.51 -5.61 1.16
C THR A 111 5.33 -6.66 0.06
N ASN A 112 4.09 -6.99 -0.27
CA ASN A 112 3.75 -7.95 -1.32
C ASN A 112 4.09 -7.41 -2.71
N SER A 113 3.85 -6.13 -2.99
CA SER A 113 4.25 -5.50 -4.25
C SER A 113 5.77 -5.50 -4.46
N ARG A 114 6.58 -5.35 -3.40
CA ARG A 114 8.03 -5.51 -3.52
C ARG A 114 8.41 -6.94 -3.93
N ASN A 115 7.76 -7.94 -3.34
CA ASN A 115 7.96 -9.34 -3.70
C ASN A 115 7.50 -9.62 -5.14
N MET A 116 6.40 -9.00 -5.56
CA MET A 116 5.88 -9.04 -6.93
C MET A 116 6.88 -8.45 -7.92
N VAL A 117 7.39 -7.23 -7.69
CA VAL A 117 8.38 -6.60 -8.58
C VAL A 117 9.67 -7.43 -8.66
N ARG A 118 10.14 -8.00 -7.54
CA ARG A 118 11.27 -8.95 -7.58
C ARG A 118 11.00 -10.14 -8.50
N ARG A 119 9.77 -10.66 -8.51
CA ARG A 119 9.37 -11.75 -9.41
C ARG A 119 9.23 -11.30 -10.85
N MET A 120 8.85 -10.05 -11.10
CA MET A 120 8.86 -9.46 -12.43
C MET A 120 10.27 -9.37 -13.00
N VAL A 121 11.28 -9.03 -12.19
CA VAL A 121 12.69 -9.08 -12.62
C VAL A 121 13.05 -10.49 -13.11
N SER A 122 12.78 -11.52 -12.30
CA SER A 122 13.05 -12.92 -12.70
C SER A 122 12.26 -13.34 -13.95
N LEU A 123 11.01 -12.90 -14.09
CA LEU A 123 10.18 -13.15 -15.26
C LEU A 123 10.85 -12.59 -16.53
N LEU A 124 11.30 -11.34 -16.48
CA LEU A 124 11.91 -10.63 -17.59
C LEU A 124 13.29 -11.18 -17.94
N GLU A 125 14.13 -11.48 -16.94
CA GLU A 125 15.44 -12.12 -17.13
C GLU A 125 15.31 -13.50 -17.78
N ALA A 126 14.31 -14.28 -17.37
CA ALA A 126 14.00 -15.59 -17.95
C ALA A 126 13.31 -15.49 -19.32
N ARG A 127 12.96 -14.28 -19.79
CA ARG A 127 12.18 -14.04 -21.00
C ARG A 127 10.87 -14.84 -21.05
N GLU A 128 10.23 -15.00 -19.89
CA GLU A 128 8.90 -15.61 -19.83
C GLU A 128 7.89 -14.75 -20.60
N PRO A 129 6.90 -15.37 -21.27
CA PRO A 129 5.84 -14.61 -21.95
C PRO A 129 5.04 -13.79 -20.93
N VAL A 130 4.81 -12.51 -21.25
CA VAL A 130 3.98 -11.60 -20.46
C VAL A 130 2.63 -11.45 -21.14
N PRO A 131 1.52 -11.96 -20.54
CA PRO A 131 0.19 -11.69 -21.06
C PRO A 131 -0.13 -10.19 -20.97
N PRO A 132 -0.82 -9.61 -21.98
CA PRO A 132 -1.10 -8.17 -22.02
C PRO A 132 -1.96 -7.69 -20.85
N ASP A 133 -2.79 -8.55 -20.26
CA ASP A 133 -3.60 -8.22 -19.09
C ASP A 133 -2.77 -8.07 -17.80
N LEU A 134 -1.57 -8.66 -17.72
CA LEU A 134 -0.78 -8.62 -16.48
C LEU A 134 -0.22 -7.21 -16.17
N PRO A 135 0.39 -6.49 -17.13
CA PRO A 135 0.72 -5.07 -16.93
C PRO A 135 -0.50 -4.22 -16.61
N LEU A 136 -1.64 -4.45 -17.27
CA LEU A 136 -2.87 -3.69 -17.01
C LEU A 136 -3.35 -3.87 -15.57
N ALA A 137 -3.32 -5.11 -15.06
CA ALA A 137 -3.69 -5.40 -13.68
C ALA A 137 -2.82 -4.64 -12.67
N ILE A 138 -1.52 -4.55 -12.92
CA ILE A 138 -0.59 -3.82 -12.05
C ILE A 138 -0.86 -2.30 -12.10
N GLU A 139 -1.23 -1.76 -13.27
CA GLU A 139 -1.59 -0.35 -13.40
C GLU A 139 -2.90 -0.03 -12.67
N HIS A 140 -3.96 -0.84 -12.86
CA HIS A 140 -5.22 -0.64 -12.15
C HIS A 140 -5.07 -0.82 -10.64
N PHE A 141 -4.19 -1.73 -10.18
CA PHE A 141 -3.78 -1.81 -8.79
C PHE A 141 -3.13 -0.49 -8.30
N GLY A 142 -2.18 0.06 -9.06
CA GLY A 142 -1.57 1.37 -8.75
C GLY A 142 -2.58 2.52 -8.72
N GLN A 143 -3.57 2.52 -9.63
CA GLN A 143 -4.65 3.51 -9.63
C GLN A 143 -5.57 3.36 -8.41
N ALA A 144 -5.97 2.13 -8.06
CA ALA A 144 -6.76 1.85 -6.89
C ALA A 144 -6.09 2.37 -5.61
N LEU A 145 -4.78 2.16 -5.47
CA LEU A 145 -3.99 2.67 -4.36
C LEU A 145 -4.00 4.21 -4.27
N ARG A 146 -3.80 4.92 -5.40
CA ARG A 146 -3.87 6.40 -5.44
C ARG A 146 -5.23 6.92 -5.01
N LEU A 147 -6.29 6.31 -5.53
CA LEU A 147 -7.66 6.68 -5.22
C LEU A 147 -7.99 6.42 -3.76
N LEU A 148 -7.59 5.25 -3.24
CA LEU A 148 -7.80 4.90 -1.83
C LEU A 148 -7.10 5.91 -0.91
N HIS A 149 -5.86 6.30 -1.22
CA HIS A 149 -5.15 7.34 -0.49
C HIS A 149 -5.91 8.68 -0.49
N ARG A 150 -6.41 9.10 -1.66
CA ARG A 150 -7.21 10.32 -1.81
C ARG A 150 -8.53 10.26 -1.04
N ASP A 151 -9.23 9.14 -1.08
CA ASP A 151 -10.53 8.99 -0.41
C ASP A 151 -10.36 9.01 1.11
N PHE A 152 -9.25 8.45 1.64
CA PHE A 152 -8.87 8.60 3.05
C PHE A 152 -8.63 10.06 3.46
N LEU A 153 -7.95 10.86 2.61
CA LEU A 153 -7.76 12.30 2.85
C LEU A 153 -9.09 13.06 2.93
N ALA A 154 -10.06 12.67 2.10
CA ALA A 154 -11.36 13.32 2.00
C ALA A 154 -12.39 12.80 3.03
N GLY A 155 -12.11 11.69 3.72
CA GLY A 155 -13.09 11.00 4.56
C GLY A 155 -14.26 10.39 3.77
N GLY A 156 -14.06 10.12 2.48
CA GLY A 156 -15.07 9.58 1.56
C GLY A 156 -15.19 8.06 1.63
N THR A 157 -16.25 7.52 0.98
CA THR A 157 -16.34 6.08 0.71
C THR A 157 -15.41 5.72 -0.46
N PRO A 158 -14.58 4.67 -0.33
CA PRO A 158 -13.55 4.33 -1.32
C PRO A 158 -14.11 3.54 -2.54
N ASP A 159 -15.24 3.97 -3.09
CA ASP A 159 -15.97 3.20 -4.10
C ASP A 159 -15.23 3.14 -5.44
N ILE A 160 -14.65 4.27 -5.88
CA ILE A 160 -13.86 4.31 -7.12
C ILE A 160 -12.59 3.48 -6.97
N ALA A 161 -11.93 3.55 -5.79
CA ALA A 161 -10.77 2.73 -5.49
C ALA A 161 -11.09 1.22 -5.55
N ARG A 162 -12.24 0.81 -5.00
CA ARG A 162 -12.74 -0.57 -5.09
C ARG A 162 -12.97 -0.98 -6.53
N THR A 163 -13.63 -0.15 -7.35
CA THR A 163 -13.84 -0.44 -8.77
C THR A 163 -12.51 -0.71 -9.49
N ARG A 164 -11.49 0.13 -9.28
CA ARG A 164 -10.15 -0.09 -9.87
C ARG A 164 -9.49 -1.38 -9.37
N ALA A 165 -9.63 -1.71 -8.09
CA ALA A 165 -9.11 -2.97 -7.56
C ALA A 165 -9.79 -4.20 -8.20
N LEU A 166 -11.09 -4.10 -8.50
CA LEU A 166 -11.84 -5.16 -9.19
C LEU A 166 -11.50 -5.27 -10.68
N GLU A 167 -11.21 -4.16 -11.35
CA GLU A 167 -10.66 -4.16 -12.71
C GLU A 167 -9.33 -4.92 -12.76
N ALA A 168 -8.43 -4.64 -11.81
CA ALA A 168 -7.18 -5.37 -11.67
C ALA A 168 -7.43 -6.87 -11.42
N ALA A 169 -8.38 -7.23 -10.55
CA ALA A 169 -8.74 -8.63 -10.32
C ALA A 169 -9.17 -9.33 -11.60
N ALA A 170 -10.03 -8.69 -12.40
CA ALA A 170 -10.55 -9.23 -13.66
C ALA A 170 -9.44 -9.43 -14.71
N GLU A 171 -8.50 -8.50 -14.80
CA GLU A 171 -7.32 -8.60 -15.67
C GLU A 171 -6.41 -9.76 -15.28
N VAL A 172 -6.16 -9.94 -13.98
CA VAL A 172 -5.41 -11.10 -13.50
C VAL A 172 -6.10 -12.41 -13.91
N GLN A 173 -7.43 -12.49 -13.81
CA GLN A 173 -8.15 -13.70 -14.24
C GLN A 173 -7.86 -14.03 -15.71
N ARG A 174 -7.89 -13.03 -16.59
CA ARG A 174 -7.57 -13.20 -18.02
C ARG A 174 -6.12 -13.61 -18.23
N ALA A 175 -5.18 -12.96 -17.53
CA ALA A 175 -3.76 -13.30 -17.58
C ALA A 175 -3.48 -14.76 -17.17
N ARG A 176 -4.21 -15.34 -16.20
CA ARG A 176 -4.06 -16.76 -15.83
C ARG A 176 -4.40 -17.73 -16.95
N THR A 177 -5.35 -17.37 -17.80
CA THR A 177 -5.78 -18.24 -18.91
C THR A 177 -4.84 -18.21 -20.10
N ALA A 178 -3.93 -17.24 -20.17
CA ALA A 178 -3.02 -17.03 -21.30
C ALA A 178 -1.76 -17.91 -21.29
N GLY A 179 -1.59 -18.79 -20.30
CA GLY A 179 -0.41 -19.65 -20.17
C GLY A 179 0.79 -18.90 -19.58
N LEU A 180 0.99 -19.03 -18.28
CA LEU A 180 2.06 -18.35 -17.53
C LEU A 180 3.26 -19.25 -17.30
N GLY A 181 4.46 -18.66 -17.35
CA GLY A 181 5.65 -19.29 -16.79
C GLY A 181 5.63 -19.34 -15.26
N CYS A 182 6.71 -19.87 -14.68
CA CYS A 182 6.82 -20.03 -13.22
C CYS A 182 6.77 -18.68 -12.50
N SER A 183 7.55 -17.69 -12.96
CA SER A 183 7.59 -16.36 -12.37
C SER A 183 6.27 -15.62 -12.60
N GLY A 184 5.71 -15.71 -13.81
CA GLY A 184 4.41 -15.13 -14.16
C GLY A 184 3.27 -15.62 -13.26
N THR A 185 3.24 -16.92 -12.93
CA THR A 185 2.26 -17.50 -12.00
C THR A 185 2.36 -16.88 -10.61
N ILE A 186 3.59 -16.64 -10.13
CA ILE A 186 3.82 -16.00 -8.82
C ILE A 186 3.41 -14.52 -8.87
N VAL A 187 3.74 -13.78 -9.94
CA VAL A 187 3.34 -12.37 -10.08
C VAL A 187 1.82 -12.25 -10.02
N VAL A 188 1.10 -13.05 -10.81
CA VAL A 188 -0.38 -13.10 -10.77
C VAL A 188 -0.91 -13.39 -9.37
N SER A 189 -0.35 -14.39 -8.69
CA SER A 189 -0.76 -14.71 -7.31
C SER A 189 -0.56 -13.53 -6.36
N GLN A 190 0.54 -12.79 -6.51
CA GLN A 190 0.81 -11.59 -5.72
C GLN A 190 -0.14 -10.44 -6.07
N VAL A 191 -0.56 -10.28 -7.32
CA VAL A 191 -1.58 -9.28 -7.68
C VAL A 191 -2.91 -9.59 -6.97
N CYS A 192 -3.35 -10.85 -6.96
CA CYS A 192 -4.54 -11.24 -6.19
C CYS A 192 -4.41 -10.90 -4.70
N ILE A 193 -3.24 -11.14 -4.10
CA ILE A 193 -2.99 -10.79 -2.69
C ILE A 193 -3.14 -9.29 -2.49
N VAL A 194 -2.43 -8.46 -3.26
CA VAL A 194 -2.47 -6.99 -3.05
C VAL A 194 -3.83 -6.37 -3.38
N VAL A 195 -4.59 -6.97 -4.31
CA VAL A 195 -5.98 -6.57 -4.55
C VAL A 195 -6.85 -6.89 -3.34
N SER A 196 -6.70 -8.06 -2.72
CA SER A 196 -7.42 -8.37 -1.48
C SER A 196 -7.04 -7.41 -0.34
N GLU A 197 -5.75 -7.05 -0.21
CA GLU A 197 -5.30 -6.05 0.76
C GLU A 197 -5.97 -4.69 0.51
N LEU A 198 -6.08 -4.22 -0.74
CA LEU A 198 -6.79 -2.96 -1.04
C LEU A 198 -8.28 -3.02 -0.72
N LEU A 199 -8.94 -4.13 -1.04
CA LEU A 199 -10.36 -4.31 -0.72
C LEU A 199 -10.57 -4.33 0.80
N GLN A 200 -9.72 -5.00 1.56
CA GLN A 200 -9.77 -4.98 3.03
C GLN A 200 -9.45 -3.59 3.59
N ALA A 201 -8.44 -2.90 3.06
CA ALA A 201 -8.14 -1.52 3.42
C ALA A 201 -9.33 -0.59 3.17
N SER A 202 -10.12 -0.85 2.13
CA SER A 202 -11.35 -0.11 1.84
C SER A 202 -12.52 -0.44 2.78
N GLY A 203 -12.35 -1.41 3.69
CA GLY A 203 -13.32 -1.83 4.70
C GLY A 203 -14.14 -3.07 4.36
N LEU A 204 -13.79 -3.83 3.31
CA LEU A 204 -14.44 -5.12 3.05
C LEU A 204 -13.94 -6.20 4.03
N PRO A 205 -14.81 -7.13 4.45
CA PRO A 205 -14.37 -8.28 5.24
C PRO A 205 -13.48 -9.19 4.40
N LYS A 206 -12.44 -9.77 5.03
CA LYS A 206 -11.44 -10.63 4.39
C LYS A 206 -12.02 -11.69 3.44
N GLY A 207 -13.03 -12.44 3.88
CA GLY A 207 -13.62 -13.51 3.05
C GLY A 207 -14.35 -13.02 1.80
N GLU A 208 -14.83 -11.77 1.81
CA GLU A 208 -15.40 -11.13 0.62
C GLU A 208 -14.28 -10.61 -0.28
N ALA A 209 -13.30 -9.90 0.29
CA ALA A 209 -12.14 -9.39 -0.41
C ALA A 209 -11.33 -10.50 -1.11
N ASP A 210 -11.03 -11.60 -0.43
CA ASP A 210 -10.30 -12.75 -0.98
C ASP A 210 -11.04 -13.36 -2.17
N ARG A 211 -12.36 -13.56 -2.04
CA ARG A 211 -13.20 -14.08 -3.11
C ARG A 211 -13.21 -13.17 -4.33
N MET A 212 -13.39 -11.87 -4.12
CA MET A 212 -13.41 -10.87 -5.20
C MET A 212 -12.04 -10.73 -5.88
N ALA A 213 -10.96 -10.86 -5.12
CA ALA A 213 -9.59 -10.86 -5.65
C ALA A 213 -9.23 -12.16 -6.40
N GLY A 214 -10.08 -13.19 -6.33
CA GLY A 214 -9.85 -14.50 -6.94
C GLY A 214 -8.86 -15.37 -6.15
N LEU A 215 -8.68 -15.10 -4.86
CA LEU A 215 -8.03 -15.99 -3.91
C LEU A 215 -9.02 -17.08 -3.50
N HIS A 216 -8.63 -18.34 -3.66
CA HIS A 216 -9.44 -19.44 -3.15
C HIS A 216 -9.24 -19.54 -1.65
N VAL A 217 -10.31 -19.36 -0.88
CA VAL A 217 -10.32 -19.66 0.55
C VAL A 217 -10.06 -21.17 0.68
N ARG A 218 -8.87 -21.55 1.16
CA ARG A 218 -8.67 -22.92 1.65
C ARG A 218 -9.55 -23.05 2.90
N HIS A 219 -10.69 -23.70 2.73
CA HIS A 219 -11.50 -24.22 3.84
C HIS A 219 -10.80 -25.45 4.44
#